data_AF-A0A842SND5-F1
#
_entry.id   AF-A0A842SND5-F1
#
_cell.length_a   1.000
_cell.length_b   1.000
_cell.length_c   1.000
_cell.angle_alpha   90.00
_cell.angle_beta   90.00
_cell.angle_gamma   90.00
#
_symmetry.space_group_name_H-M   'P 1'
#
loop_
_entity.id
_entity.type
_entity.pdbx_description
1 polymer ?
#
loop_
_entity_poly.entity_id
_entity_poly.type
_entity_poly.pdbx_seq_one_letter_code
_entity_poly.pdbx_strand_id
1 'polypeptide(L)' 'MTEQSLHEQLKDIYSEDKYPVEAAVDDYIIDVLRNDTLIEVQTGSFSAIKEKLHNLLY' A
#
# COMPACT_ATOMS: atom_id res chain seq x y z
N MET A 1 9.49 18.50 -1.81
CA MET A 1 8.98 17.15 -1.49
C MET A 1 8.84 16.40 -2.80
N THR A 2 9.37 15.19 -2.89
CA THR A 2 9.24 14.30 -4.05
C THR A 2 8.06 13.36 -3.85
N GLU A 3 7.58 12.71 -4.92
CA GLU A 3 6.50 11.72 -4.82
C GLU A 3 6.86 10.56 -3.89
N GLN A 4 8.11 10.09 -3.93
CA GLN A 4 8.62 9.07 -3.01
C GLN A 4 8.50 9.50 -1.54
N SER A 5 8.88 10.75 -1.23
CA SER A 5 8.77 11.29 0.11
C SER A 5 7.32 11.42 0.58
N LEU A 6 6.37 11.70 -0.33
CA LEU A 6 4.94 11.73 0.01
C LEU A 6 4.38 10.33 0.23
N HIS A 7 4.77 9.36 -0.60
CA HIS A 7 4.37 7.96 -0.48
C HIS A 7 4.78 7.39 0.88
N GLU A 8 6.05 7.53 1.25
CA GLU A 8 6.61 7.09 2.54
C GLU A 8 5.87 7.72 3.73
N GLN A 9 5.69 9.05 3.73
CA GLN A 9 4.96 9.75 4.80
C GLN A 9 3.51 9.26 4.96
N LEU A 10 2.85 8.92 3.85
CA LEU A 10 1.48 8.39 3.90
C LEU A 10 1.46 6.97 4.47
N LYS A 11 2.44 6.10 4.16
CA LYS A 11 2.55 4.78 4.81
C LYS A 11 2.64 4.90 6.32
N ASP A 12 3.48 5.81 6.81
CA ASP A 12 3.67 6.04 8.25
C ASP A 12 2.37 6.52 8.93
N ILE A 13 1.64 7.44 8.29
CA ILE A 13 0.35 7.93 8.82
C ILE A 13 -0.68 6.80 8.90
N TYR A 14 -0.79 5.97 7.86
CA TYR A 14 -1.78 4.89 7.82
C TYR A 14 -1.40 3.67 8.67
N SER A 15 -0.10 3.47 8.91
CA SER A 15 0.40 2.41 9.79
C SER A 15 0.18 2.73 11.28
N GLU A 16 0.00 4.01 11.63
CA GLU A 16 -0.08 4.50 13.01
C GLU A 16 1.07 4.01 13.90
N ASP A 17 2.23 3.68 13.31
CA ASP A 17 3.35 3.00 13.94
C ASP A 17 2.98 1.66 14.65
N LYS A 18 1.82 1.08 14.30
CA LYS A 18 1.24 -0.12 14.94
C LYS A 18 1.00 -1.25 13.97
N TYR A 19 0.78 -0.91 12.70
CA TYR A 19 0.42 -1.85 11.65
C TYR A 19 1.61 -2.09 10.72
N PRO A 20 1.79 -3.31 10.19
CA PRO A 20 2.87 -3.62 9.27
C PRO A 20 2.86 -2.73 8.02
N VAL A 21 4.02 -2.19 7.68
CA VAL A 21 4.32 -1.49 6.42
C VAL A 21 5.06 -2.46 5.50
N GLU A 22 4.82 -2.38 4.19
CA GLU A 22 5.41 -3.28 3.18
C GLU A 22 5.17 -4.77 3.52
N ALA A 23 3.93 -5.07 3.90
CA ALA A 23 3.50 -6.39 4.32
C ALA A 23 3.39 -7.34 3.12
N ALA A 24 3.98 -8.53 3.22
CA ALA A 24 3.77 -9.59 2.24
C ALA A 24 2.37 -10.21 2.40
N VAL A 25 1.56 -10.15 1.35
CA VAL A 25 0.23 -10.76 1.24
C VAL A 25 0.18 -11.51 -0.08
N ASP A 26 0.09 -12.84 -0.01
CA ASP A 26 0.25 -13.75 -1.15
C ASP A 26 1.53 -13.43 -1.94
N ASP A 27 1.39 -13.12 -3.24
CA ASP A 27 2.50 -12.77 -4.14
C ASP A 27 2.79 -11.26 -4.19
N TYR A 28 2.16 -10.45 -3.33
CA TYR A 28 2.27 -8.99 -3.35
C TYR A 28 2.85 -8.41 -2.07
N ILE A 29 3.52 -7.26 -2.23
CA ILE A 29 3.88 -6.37 -1.12
C ILE A 29 2.83 -5.27 -1.05
N ILE A 30 2.16 -5.18 0.09
CA ILE A 30 1.12 -4.18 0.40
C ILE A 30 1.72 -3.05 1.23
N ASP A 31 1.41 -1.80 0.89
CA ASP A 31 2.00 -0.64 1.58
C ASP A 31 1.69 -0.65 3.08
N VAL A 32 0.44 -0.89 3.48
CA VAL A 32 0.06 -1.06 4.91
C VAL A 32 -1.00 -2.15 5.06
N LEU A 33 -0.78 -3.08 5.99
CA LEU A 33 -1.79 -4.08 6.41
C LEU A 33 -2.40 -3.68 7.75
N ARG A 34 -3.59 -3.10 7.73
CA ARG A 34 -4.30 -2.63 8.93
C ARG A 34 -5.45 -3.56 9.28
N ASN A 35 -5.25 -4.42 10.27
CA ASN A 35 -6.18 -5.52 10.59
C ASN A 35 -6.47 -6.35 9.33
N ASP A 36 -7.72 -6.43 8.89
CA ASP A 36 -8.13 -7.13 7.66
C ASP A 36 -8.22 -6.19 6.43
N THR A 37 -7.65 -4.99 6.50
CA THR A 37 -7.66 -4.00 5.42
C THR A 37 -6.30 -3.86 4.77
N LEU A 38 -6.26 -4.06 3.45
CA LEU A 38 -5.09 -3.78 2.61
C LEU A 38 -5.14 -2.33 2.14
N ILE A 39 -4.10 -1.55 2.44
CA ILE A 39 -4.00 -0.14 2.05
C ILE A 39 -2.81 0.00 1.09
N GLU A 40 -3.07 0.60 -0.07
CA GLU A 40 -2.09 0.92 -1.11
C GLU A 40 -2.12 2.42 -1.37
N VAL A 41 -0.96 3.05 -1.30
CA VAL A 41 -0.82 4.48 -1.55
C VAL A 41 -0.27 4.66 -2.96
N GLN A 42 -0.99 5.42 -3.79
CA GLN A 42 -0.54 5.77 -5.13
C GLN A 42 -0.54 7.28 -5.27
N THR A 43 0.64 7.89 -5.48
CA THR A 43 0.79 9.34 -5.70
C THR A 43 0.89 9.69 -7.19
N GLY A 44 0.97 8.68 -8.06
CA GLY A 44 1.02 8.80 -9.51
C GLY A 44 -0.13 8.07 -10.21
N SER A 45 0.15 7.41 -11.33
CA SER A 45 -0.88 6.68 -12.10
C SER A 45 -1.38 5.42 -11.38
N PHE A 46 -2.70 5.22 -11.39
CA PHE A 46 -3.35 3.99 -10.91
C PHE A 46 -3.17 2.78 -11.84
N SER A 47 -2.51 2.92 -13.00
CA SER A 47 -2.29 1.78 -13.89
C SER A 47 -1.47 0.66 -13.24
N ALA A 48 -0.56 0.99 -12.32
CA ALA A 48 0.33 0.05 -11.67
C ALA A 48 -0.38 -0.93 -10.70
N ILE A 49 -1.53 -0.54 -10.13
CA ILE A 49 -2.27 -1.37 -9.18
C ILE A 49 -3.30 -2.29 -9.86
N LYS A 50 -3.54 -2.12 -11.16
CA LYS A 50 -4.63 -2.81 -11.87
C LYS A 50 -4.54 -4.34 -11.76
N GLU A 51 -3.36 -4.91 -11.96
CA GLU A 51 -3.15 -6.37 -11.89
C GLU A 51 -3.30 -6.88 -10.45
N LYS A 52 -2.75 -6.16 -9.47
CA LYS A 52 -2.91 -6.46 -8.04
C LYS A 52 -4.38 -6.45 -7.62
N LEU A 53 -5.15 -5.45 -8.06
CA LEU A 53 -6.60 -5.39 -7.80
C LEU A 53 -7.36 -6.56 -8.44
N HIS A 54 -7.00 -6.94 -9.66
CA HIS A 54 -7.61 -8.09 -10.32
C HIS A 54 -7.38 -9.37 -9.50
N ASN A 55 -6.13 -9.61 -9.09
CA ASN A 55 -5.74 -10.86 -8.45
C ASN A 55 -6.15 -10.97 -6.96
N LEU A 56 -6.38 -9.85 -6.28
CA LEU A 56 -6.81 -9.84 -4.88
C LEU A 56 -8.34 -9.74 -4.70
N LEU A 57 -9.08 -9.26 -5.71
CA LEU A 57 -10.53 -9.02 -5.58
C LEU A 57 -11.40 -9.92 -6.45
N TYR A 58 -10.84 -10.58 -7.48
CA TYR A 58 -11.56 -11.44 -8.42
C TYR A 58 -10.90 -12.81 -8.53
#